data_AF-A0A951DC96-F1
#
_entry.id   AF-A0A951DC96-F1
#
_cell.length_a   1.000
_cell.length_b   1.000
_cell.length_c   1.000
_cell.angle_alpha   90.00
_cell.angle_beta   90.00
_cell.angle_gamma   90.00
#
_symmetry.space_group_name_H-M   'P 1'
#
loop_
_entity.id
_entity.type
_entity.pdbx_description
1 polymer ?
#
loop_
_entity_poly.entity_id
_entity_poly.type
_entity_poly.pdbx_seq_one_letter_code
_entity_poly.pdbx_strand_id
1 'polypeptide(L)'
;MLGIISLGPKQSEAPYSKADLHLLGAVASQTGLALENADLTERIRHQIAQRERLDRELEIAREVQQRLFPQKLPLVQGLDFAGYCRPALGVGGDYYDFIRLPDTCLGIAVGDVSGKGIAAALMMACLQASLRGQTIKPCATLSEMIQHINRLV
;
A
#
# COMPACT_ATOMS: atom_id res chain seq x y z
N MET A 1 17.70 9.96 -27.55
CA MET A 1 19.07 10.20 -27.02
C MET A 1 19.99 10.65 -28.15
N LEU A 2 20.88 11.63 -27.95
CA LEU A 2 21.87 12.03 -28.96
C LEU A 2 23.15 11.21 -28.76
N GLY A 3 23.55 10.45 -29.78
CA GLY A 3 24.80 9.67 -29.80
C GLY A 3 25.70 10.14 -30.92
N ILE A 4 27.02 10.07 -30.71
CA ILE A 4 28.02 10.40 -31.73
C ILE A 4 28.73 9.11 -32.13
N ILE A 5 28.82 8.87 -33.44
CA ILE A 5 29.69 7.85 -34.01
C ILE A 5 30.78 8.57 -34.80
N SER A 6 32.03 8.28 -34.47
CA SER A 6 33.20 8.83 -35.14
C SER A 6 33.93 7.73 -35.91
N LEU A 7 34.38 8.04 -37.11
CA LEU A 7 35.18 7.15 -37.95
C LEU A 7 36.61 7.68 -38.07
N GLY A 8 37.59 6.81 -37.85
CA GLY A 8 38.99 7.08 -38.16
C GLY A 8 39.30 6.94 -39.65
N PRO A 9 40.55 7.18 -40.08
CA PRO A 9 40.97 6.92 -41.44
C PRO A 9 40.82 5.44 -41.80
N LYS A 10 40.40 5.17 -43.04
CA LYS A 10 40.20 3.79 -43.54
C LYS A 10 41.57 3.13 -43.77
N GLN A 11 41.72 1.87 -43.35
CA GLN A 11 42.99 1.12 -43.53
C GLN A 11 43.38 0.91 -45.00
N SER A 12 42.42 0.99 -45.93
CA SER A 12 42.68 0.90 -47.36
C SER A 12 43.17 2.22 -47.97
N GLU A 13 43.38 3.28 -47.17
CA GLU A 13 43.75 4.65 -47.55
C GLU A 13 42.78 5.39 -48.51
N ALA A 14 41.80 4.68 -49.08
CA ALA A 14 40.73 5.24 -49.89
C ALA A 14 39.69 6.01 -49.04
N PRO A 15 39.05 7.07 -49.60
CA PRO A 15 37.97 7.77 -48.93
C PRO A 15 36.74 6.88 -48.72
N TYR A 16 35.93 7.18 -47.69
CA TYR A 16 34.68 6.48 -47.44
C TYR A 16 33.71 6.64 -48.61
N SER A 17 33.13 5.52 -49.06
CA SER A 17 32.13 5.53 -50.12
C SER A 17 30.74 5.92 -49.60
N LYS A 18 29.82 6.28 -50.50
CA LYS A 18 28.41 6.52 -50.13
C LYS A 18 27.76 5.28 -49.52
N ALA A 19 28.16 4.08 -49.95
CA ALA A 19 27.66 2.82 -49.39
C ALA A 19 28.16 2.62 -47.95
N ASP A 20 29.43 2.93 -47.66
CA ASP A 20 29.99 2.87 -46.30
C ASP A 20 29.23 3.80 -45.35
N LEU A 21 28.96 5.04 -45.79
CA LEU A 21 28.21 6.02 -45.00
C LEU A 21 26.74 5.62 -44.79
N HIS A 22 26.08 5.04 -45.80
CA HIS A 22 24.71 4.51 -45.64
C HIS A 22 24.66 3.34 -44.65
N LEU A 23 25.61 2.41 -44.74
CA LEU A 23 25.70 1.30 -43.78
C LEU A 23 25.93 1.83 -42.36
N LEU A 24 26.84 2.80 -42.20
CA LEU A 24 27.09 3.45 -40.91
C LEU A 24 25.83 4.11 -40.36
N GLY A 25 25.08 4.85 -41.19
CA GLY A 25 23.82 5.48 -40.79
C GLY A 25 22.77 4.45 -40.36
N ALA A 26 22.67 3.32 -41.07
CA ALA A 26 21.76 2.23 -40.72
C ALA A 26 22.15 1.59 -39.37
N VAL A 27 23.43 1.28 -39.17
CA VAL A 27 23.95 0.73 -37.91
C VAL A 27 23.77 1.74 -36.76
N ALA A 28 24.04 3.02 -37.00
CA ALA A 28 23.85 4.09 -36.02
C ALA A 28 22.40 4.18 -35.57
N SER A 29 21.47 4.17 -36.52
CA SER A 29 20.02 4.24 -36.26
C SER A 29 19.56 3.01 -35.47
N GLN A 30 19.96 1.82 -35.90
CA GLN A 30 19.59 0.57 -35.24
C GLN A 30 20.18 0.47 -33.84
N THR A 31 21.44 0.90 -33.64
CA THR A 31 22.10 0.92 -32.34
C THR A 31 21.44 1.94 -31.41
N GLY A 32 21.09 3.12 -31.91
CA GLY A 32 20.36 4.13 -31.16
C GLY A 32 19.01 3.61 -30.63
N LEU A 33 18.23 2.96 -31.50
CA LEU A 33 16.97 2.31 -31.11
C LEU A 33 17.18 1.19 -30.10
N ALA A 34 18.20 0.35 -30.27
CA ALA A 34 18.49 -0.74 -29.34
C ALA A 34 18.87 -0.22 -27.95
N LEU A 35 19.68 0.85 -27.87
CA LEU A 35 20.05 1.50 -26.61
C LEU A 35 18.85 2.16 -25.93
N GLU A 36 18.02 2.87 -26.70
CA GLU A 36 16.80 3.50 -26.16
C GLU A 36 15.81 2.44 -25.63
N ASN A 37 15.62 1.35 -26.37
CA ASN A 37 14.79 0.23 -25.91
C ASN A 37 15.36 -0.43 -24.65
N ALA A 38 16.69 -0.58 -24.55
CA ALA A 38 17.32 -1.14 -23.35
C ALA A 38 17.09 -0.25 -22.13
N ASP A 39 17.29 1.07 -22.25
CA ASP A 39 17.05 2.03 -21.17
C ASP A 39 15.57 2.06 -20.75
N LEU A 40 14.65 2.09 -21.72
CA LEU A 40 13.21 2.04 -21.45
C LEU A 40 12.81 0.75 -20.71
N THR A 41 13.33 -0.39 -21.16
CA THR A 41 13.06 -1.68 -20.52
C THR A 41 13.55 -1.70 -19.09
N GLU A 42 14.74 -1.16 -18.82
CA GLU A 42 15.31 -1.11 -17.48
C GLU A 42 14.50 -0.19 -16.55
N ARG A 43 14.10 0.99 -17.04
CA ARG A 43 13.22 1.90 -16.29
C ARG A 43 11.88 1.26 -15.94
N ILE A 44 11.25 0.60 -16.91
CA ILE A 44 9.97 -0.08 -16.69
C ILE A 44 10.14 -1.21 -15.68
N ARG A 45 11.20 -2.03 -15.79
CA ARG A 45 11.50 -3.09 -14.82
C ARG A 45 11.65 -2.53 -13.41
N HIS A 46 12.39 -1.43 -13.25
CA HIS A 46 12.56 -0.80 -11.94
C HIS A 46 11.23 -0.27 -11.38
N GLN A 47 10.40 0.36 -12.21
CA GLN A 47 9.07 0.83 -11.81
C GLN A 47 8.14 -0.31 -11.40
N ILE A 48 8.15 -1.43 -12.15
CA ILE A 48 7.37 -2.63 -11.81
C ILE A 48 7.84 -3.20 -10.48
N ALA A 49 9.15 -3.39 -10.29
CA ALA A 49 9.70 -3.93 -9.05
C ALA A 49 9.35 -3.07 -7.83
N GLN A 50 9.40 -1.74 -7.98
CA GLN A 50 9.00 -0.80 -6.92
C GLN A 50 7.50 -0.88 -6.63
N ARG A 51 6.66 -0.98 -7.67
CA ARG A 51 5.21 -1.12 -7.51
C ARG A 51 4.83 -2.42 -6.83
N GLU A 52 5.40 -3.55 -7.26
CA GLU A 52 5.17 -4.85 -6.62
C GLU A 52 5.62 -4.86 -5.16
N ARG A 53 6.68 -4.15 -4.81
CA ARG A 53 7.10 -3.99 -3.41
C ARG A 53 6.05 -3.24 -2.60
N LEU A 54 5.55 -2.10 -3.11
CA LEU A 54 4.51 -1.33 -2.43
C LEU A 54 3.21 -2.12 -2.31
N ASP A 55 2.82 -2.84 -3.35
CA ASP A 55 1.62 -3.69 -3.32
C ASP A 55 1.75 -4.81 -2.27
N ARG A 56 2.94 -5.42 -2.14
CA ARG A 56 3.22 -6.39 -1.06
C ARG A 56 3.14 -5.77 0.33
N GLU A 57 3.69 -4.58 0.53
CA GLU A 57 3.62 -3.86 1.82
C GLU A 57 2.16 -3.52 2.19
N LEU A 58 1.34 -3.12 1.21
CA LEU A 58 -0.09 -2.88 1.41
C LEU A 58 -0.87 -4.16 1.74
N GLU A 59 -0.55 -5.29 1.11
CA GLU A 59 -1.21 -6.57 1.40
C GLU A 59 -0.91 -7.03 2.83
N ILE A 60 0.34 -6.90 3.28
CA ILE A 60 0.71 -7.20 4.67
C ILE A 60 -0.05 -6.29 5.64
N ALA A 61 -0.13 -4.99 5.36
CA ALA A 61 -0.87 -4.06 6.21
C ALA A 61 -2.37 -4.42 6.27
N ARG A 62 -2.94 -4.88 5.15
CA ARG A 62 -4.32 -5.37 5.07
C ARG A 62 -4.53 -6.62 5.91
N GLU A 63 -3.63 -7.60 5.84
CA GLU A 63 -3.70 -8.79 6.69
C GLU A 63 -3.64 -8.44 8.18
N VAL A 64 -2.75 -7.52 8.56
CA VAL A 64 -2.65 -7.03 9.95
C VAL A 64 -3.97 -6.37 10.36
N GLN A 65 -4.50 -5.44 9.55
CA GLN A 65 -5.77 -4.78 9.84
C GLN A 65 -6.93 -5.78 9.94
N GLN A 66 -6.96 -6.81 9.09
CA GLN A 66 -8.00 -7.84 9.16
C GLN A 66 -7.99 -8.60 10.48
N ARG A 67 -6.81 -8.85 11.05
CA ARG A 67 -6.66 -9.50 12.36
C ARG A 67 -7.11 -8.63 13.53
N LEU A 68 -7.17 -7.30 13.33
CA LEU A 68 -7.73 -6.38 14.32
C LEU A 68 -9.24 -6.54 14.43
N PHE A 69 -9.96 -6.80 13.32
CA PHE A 69 -11.40 -7.02 13.40
C PHE A 69 -11.77 -8.26 14.24
N PRO A 70 -12.96 -8.26 14.87
CA PRO A 70 -13.45 -9.39 15.66
C PRO A 70 -13.41 -10.72 14.89
N GLN A 71 -12.53 -11.64 15.28
CA GLN A 71 -12.42 -12.97 14.68
C GLN A 71 -13.48 -13.94 15.20
N LYS A 72 -13.99 -13.69 16.41
CA LYS A 72 -15.06 -14.45 17.04
C LYS A 72 -16.03 -13.46 17.67
N LEU A 73 -17.30 -13.62 17.34
CA LEU A 73 -18.37 -12.81 17.90
C LEU A 73 -18.77 -13.37 19.28
N PRO A 74 -18.95 -12.53 20.31
CA PRO A 74 -19.41 -13.00 21.61
C PRO A 74 -20.85 -13.51 21.50
N LEU A 75 -21.15 -14.65 22.12
CA LEU A 75 -22.52 -15.16 22.19
C LEU A 75 -23.33 -14.33 23.19
N VAL A 76 -24.43 -13.75 22.71
CA VAL A 76 -25.40 -13.00 23.51
C VAL A 76 -26.77 -13.63 23.28
N GLN A 77 -27.39 -14.12 24.36
CA GLN A 77 -28.64 -14.86 24.24
C GLN A 77 -29.77 -13.94 23.73
N GLY A 78 -30.45 -14.34 22.66
CA GLY A 78 -31.53 -13.57 22.06
C GLY A 78 -31.10 -12.46 21.10
N LEU A 79 -29.80 -12.32 20.81
CA LEU A 79 -29.28 -11.32 19.88
C LEU A 79 -28.47 -11.99 18.77
N ASP A 80 -28.84 -11.74 17.52
CA ASP A 80 -28.07 -12.13 16.33
C ASP A 80 -27.44 -10.88 15.71
N PHE A 81 -26.14 -10.94 15.43
CA PHE A 81 -25.37 -9.81 14.92
C PHE A 81 -24.17 -10.27 14.12
N ALA A 82 -23.78 -9.46 13.14
CA ALA A 82 -22.61 -9.67 12.31
C ALA A 82 -21.95 -8.33 11.99
N GLY A 83 -20.66 -8.37 11.67
CA GLY A 83 -19.89 -7.21 11.22
C GLY A 83 -19.03 -7.57 10.03
N TYR A 84 -18.97 -6.67 9.05
CA TYR A 84 -18.13 -6.81 7.87
C TYR A 84 -17.63 -5.44 7.43
N CYS A 85 -16.34 -5.33 7.19
CA CYS A 85 -15.70 -4.12 6.67
C CYS A 85 -15.00 -4.44 5.35
N ARG A 86 -15.30 -3.65 4.31
CA ARG A 86 -14.69 -3.80 2.99
C ARG A 86 -13.89 -2.54 2.64
N PRO A 87 -12.56 -2.58 2.76
CA PRO A 87 -11.72 -1.44 2.37
C PRO A 87 -11.82 -1.17 0.87
N ALA A 88 -11.79 0.12 0.50
CA ALA A 88 -11.79 0.54 -0.91
C ALA A 88 -10.46 0.27 -1.63
N LEU A 89 -9.32 0.48 -0.95
CA LEU A 89 -7.97 0.28 -1.50
C LEU A 89 -7.01 -0.19 -0.40
N GLY A 90 -6.66 -1.48 -0.41
CA GLY A 90 -5.75 -2.09 0.57
C GLY A 90 -6.33 -2.10 1.99
N VAL A 91 -6.15 -0.98 2.69
CA VAL A 91 -6.51 -0.73 4.10
C VAL A 91 -7.40 0.52 4.26
N GLY A 92 -8.30 0.49 5.24
CA GLY A 92 -9.33 1.52 5.46
C GLY A 92 -9.22 2.26 6.80
N GLY A 93 -10.02 3.32 6.97
CA GLY A 93 -10.21 4.01 8.26
C GLY A 93 -11.38 3.47 9.08
N ASP A 94 -12.26 2.70 8.45
CA ASP A 94 -13.44 2.11 9.09
C ASP A 94 -13.04 1.12 10.19
N TYR A 95 -13.74 1.22 11.31
CA TYR A 95 -13.54 0.42 12.50
C TYR A 95 -14.87 -0.13 12.98
N TYR A 96 -14.88 -1.40 13.37
CA TYR A 96 -15.95 -1.94 14.21
C TYR A 96 -15.38 -2.95 15.22
N ASP A 97 -16.00 -3.06 16.39
CA ASP A 97 -15.66 -4.05 17.40
C ASP A 97 -16.89 -4.45 18.23
N PHE A 98 -16.88 -5.70 18.70
CA PHE A 98 -17.90 -6.27 19.57
C PHE A 98 -17.25 -6.62 20.90
N ILE A 99 -17.59 -5.83 21.91
CA ILE A 99 -16.92 -5.82 23.21
C ILE A 99 -17.88 -6.40 24.25
N ARG A 100 -17.47 -7.48 24.91
CA ARG A 100 -18.25 -8.02 26.02
C ARG A 100 -17.99 -7.19 27.27
N LEU A 101 -19.04 -6.55 27.79
CA LEU A 101 -19.01 -5.75 29.01
C LEU A 101 -19.50 -6.59 30.21
N PRO A 102 -19.31 -6.11 31.45
CA PRO A 102 -19.95 -6.70 32.64
C PRO A 102 -21.48 -6.80 32.51
N ASP A 103 -22.11 -7.63 33.34
CA ASP A 103 -23.57 -7.78 33.43
C ASP A 103 -24.27 -8.18 32.13
N THR A 104 -23.65 -9.07 31.34
CA THR A 104 -24.19 -9.58 30.06
C THR A 104 -24.43 -8.51 28.98
N CYS A 105 -23.88 -7.32 29.15
CA CYS A 105 -24.04 -6.24 28.18
C CYS A 105 -23.06 -6.39 27.00
N LEU A 106 -23.52 -6.08 25.79
CA LEU A 106 -22.70 -6.03 24.58
C LEU A 106 -22.43 -4.58 24.21
N GLY A 107 -21.16 -4.18 24.22
CA GLY A 107 -20.69 -2.94 23.62
C GLY A 107 -20.47 -3.13 22.12
N ILE A 108 -21.01 -2.23 21.31
CA ILE A 108 -20.76 -2.18 19.87
C ILE A 108 -20.03 -0.87 19.60
N ALA A 109 -18.82 -0.94 19.07
CA ALA A 109 -18.07 0.21 18.65
C ALA A 109 -18.05 0.27 17.13
N VAL A 110 -18.35 1.42 16.55
CA VAL A 110 -18.18 1.71 15.12
C VAL A 110 -17.52 3.08 15.01
N GLY A 111 -16.51 3.19 14.16
CA GLY A 111 -15.80 4.45 13.96
C GLY A 111 -15.34 4.58 12.51
N ASP A 112 -15.21 5.83 12.07
CA ASP A 112 -14.57 6.19 10.82
C ASP A 112 -13.39 7.12 11.16
N VAL A 113 -12.18 6.64 10.89
CA VAL A 113 -10.96 7.42 11.11
C VAL A 113 -10.70 8.28 9.89
N SER A 114 -10.67 9.60 10.09
CA SER A 114 -10.30 10.58 9.07
C SER A 114 -8.97 10.23 8.40
N GLY A 115 -9.03 9.82 7.13
CA GLY A 115 -7.86 9.49 6.32
C GLY A 115 -8.09 8.27 5.44
N LYS A 116 -7.00 7.78 4.83
CA LYS A 116 -6.99 6.54 4.04
C LYS A 116 -5.61 5.91 4.05
N GLY A 117 -5.53 4.63 3.72
CA GLY A 117 -4.25 3.94 3.64
C GLY A 117 -3.71 3.53 5.01
N ILE A 118 -2.39 3.27 5.07
CA ILE A 118 -1.72 2.69 6.24
C ILE A 118 -1.83 3.58 7.48
N ALA A 119 -1.77 4.90 7.32
CA ALA A 119 -1.89 5.84 8.45
C ALA A 119 -3.25 5.73 9.16
N ALA A 120 -4.35 5.62 8.40
CA ALA A 120 -5.69 5.46 8.97
C ALA A 120 -5.83 4.10 9.67
N ALA A 121 -5.25 3.04 9.10
CA ALA A 121 -5.26 1.72 9.72
C ALA A 121 -4.48 1.68 11.05
N LEU A 122 -3.35 2.40 11.15
CA LEU A 122 -2.59 2.53 12.39
C LEU A 122 -3.39 3.26 13.48
N MET A 123 -4.05 4.35 13.11
CA MET A 123 -4.94 5.08 14.03
C MET A 123 -6.12 4.21 14.48
N MET A 124 -6.72 3.42 13.59
CA MET A 124 -7.74 2.42 13.92
C MET A 124 -7.21 1.37 14.91
N ALA A 125 -5.97 0.89 14.73
CA ALA A 125 -5.33 -0.04 15.65
C ALA A 125 -5.12 0.58 17.05
N CYS A 126 -4.68 1.84 17.11
CA CYS A 126 -4.55 2.59 18.36
C CYS A 126 -5.91 2.74 19.06
N LEU A 127 -6.95 3.17 18.32
CA LEU A 127 -8.31 3.30 18.84
C LEU A 127 -8.82 1.98 19.43
N GLN A 128 -8.61 0.87 18.73
CA GLN A 128 -9.00 -0.46 19.21
C GLN A 128 -8.26 -0.82 20.51
N ALA A 129 -6.94 -0.64 20.54
CA ALA A 129 -6.13 -0.96 21.71
C ALA A 129 -6.58 -0.12 22.92
N SER A 130 -6.85 1.16 22.72
CA SER A 130 -7.39 2.05 23.77
C SER A 130 -8.76 1.59 24.26
N LEU A 131 -9.69 1.27 23.35
CA LEU A 131 -11.03 0.77 23.69
C LEU A 131 -10.96 -0.53 24.50
N ARG A 132 -10.19 -1.52 24.04
CA ARG A 132 -10.05 -2.80 24.73
C ARG A 132 -9.31 -2.65 26.06
N GLY A 133 -8.37 -1.70 26.18
CA GLY A 133 -7.72 -1.36 27.44
C GLY A 133 -8.71 -0.88 28.52
N GLN A 134 -9.69 -0.05 28.13
CA GLN A 134 -10.71 0.46 29.07
C GLN A 134 -11.68 -0.62 29.55
N THR A 135 -11.81 -1.74 28.84
CA THR A 135 -12.69 -2.85 29.28
C THR A 135 -12.15 -3.62 30.48
N ILE A 136 -10.84 -3.50 30.76
CA ILE A 136 -10.18 -4.13 31.90
C ILE A 136 -10.51 -3.38 33.21
N LYS A 137 -10.78 -2.07 33.11
CA LYS A 137 -11.28 -1.21 34.21
C LYS A 137 -12.51 -0.46 33.73
N PRO A 138 -13.72 -1.02 33.89
CA PRO A 138 -14.94 -0.37 33.44
C PRO A 138 -15.04 1.03 34.05
N CYS A 139 -15.04 2.07 33.22
CA CYS A 139 -15.51 3.39 33.64
C CYS A 139 -16.99 3.30 34.03
N ALA A 140 -17.45 4.17 34.93
CA ALA A 140 -18.84 4.13 35.39
C ALA A 140 -19.84 4.45 34.26
N THR A 141 -19.40 5.18 33.22
CA THR A 141 -20.23 5.54 32.06
C THR A 141 -19.49 5.50 30.71
N LEU A 142 -20.24 5.28 29.63
CA LEU A 142 -19.76 5.36 28.24
C LEU A 142 -19.14 6.72 27.90
N SER A 143 -19.69 7.81 28.45
CA SER A 143 -19.18 9.16 28.21
C SER A 143 -17.76 9.34 28.75
N GLU A 144 -17.49 8.84 29.95
CA GLU A 144 -16.14 8.88 30.54
C GLU A 144 -15.15 8.05 29.74
N MET A 145 -15.58 6.86 29.27
CA MET A 145 -14.75 5.99 28.43
C MET A 145 -14.34 6.71 27.13
N ILE A 146 -15.30 7.34 26.43
CA ILE A 146 -15.02 8.08 25.19
C ILE A 146 -14.13 9.30 25.46
N GLN A 147 -14.39 10.08 26.52
CA GLN A 147 -13.54 11.22 26.86
C GLN A 147 -12.09 10.83 27.15
N HIS A 148 -11.88 9.67 27.77
CA HIS A 148 -10.56 9.18 28.07
C HIS A 148 -9.85 8.69 26.80
N ILE A 149 -10.56 8.04 25.88
CA ILE A 149 -10.03 7.68 24.56
C ILE A 149 -9.64 8.92 23.76
N ASN A 150 -10.45 9.98 23.77
CA ASN A 150 -10.15 11.25 23.11
C ASN A 150 -8.90 11.98 23.66
N ARG A 151 -8.36 11.56 24.81
CA ARG A 151 -7.09 12.08 25.33
C ARG A 151 -5.88 11.24 24.92
N LEU A 152 -6.12 10.00 24.48
CA LEU A 152 -5.09 9.03 24.11
C LEU A 152 -4.88 8.95 22.59
N VAL A 153 -5.93 9.27 21.82
CA VAL A 153 -5.96 9.34 20.35
C VAL A 153 -6.02 10.79 19.93
#